data_AF-A0AAD2SXG4-F1
#
_entry.id   AF-A0AAD2SXG4-F1
#
_cell.length_a   1.000
_cell.length_b   1.000
_cell.length_c   1.000
_cell.angle_alpha   90.00
_cell.angle_beta   90.00
_cell.angle_gamma   90.00
#
_symmetry.space_group_name_H-M   'P 1'
#
loop_
_entity.id
_entity.type
_entity.pdbx_description
1 polymer ?
#
loop_
_entity_poly.entity_id
_entity_poly.type
_entity_poly.pdbx_seq_one_letter_code
_entity_poly.pdbx_strand_id
1 'polypeptide(L)'
;MKIHGSVDRNYCTNCHRFYDLEDFLRLSGTIPYCETCGYIVKPDVTLYEESLNMDVFSQAIQAISRADLLIIGGTSLVVYPAANLVHYFQGRQLVLINKSNTVQDNQADLVIKGKIGEVLSKVWKLTDN
;
A
#
# COMPACT_ATOMS: atom_id res chain seq x y z
N MET A 1 -3.98 -1.20 -6.25
CA MET A 1 -4.69 -1.68 -5.04
C MET A 1 -4.10 -0.99 -3.82
N LYS A 2 -4.90 -0.42 -2.92
CA LYS A 2 -4.42 0.30 -1.74
C LYS A 2 -4.74 -0.52 -0.48
N ILE A 3 -3.82 -1.40 -0.08
CA ILE A 3 -4.07 -2.41 0.98
C ILE A 3 -4.34 -1.75 2.34
N HIS A 4 -3.70 -0.61 2.63
CA HIS A 4 -3.89 0.16 3.86
C HIS A 4 -4.86 1.33 3.70
N GLY A 5 -5.72 1.31 2.66
CA GLY A 5 -6.65 2.38 2.39
C GLY A 5 -5.99 3.64 1.81
N SER A 6 -6.67 4.78 1.90
CA SER A 6 -6.20 6.07 1.38
C SER A 6 -6.81 7.23 2.15
N VAL A 7 -6.14 8.39 2.10
CA VAL A 7 -6.68 9.67 2.59
C VAL A 7 -7.67 10.32 1.63
N ASP A 8 -7.79 9.79 0.41
CA ASP A 8 -8.71 10.27 -0.63
C ASP A 8 -10.18 10.20 -0.18
N ARG A 9 -10.47 9.30 0.77
CA ARG A 9 -11.78 9.09 1.37
C ARG A 9 -11.61 9.07 2.89
N ASN A 10 -12.57 9.65 3.60
CA ASN A 10 -12.59 9.79 5.05
C ASN A 10 -14.02 9.55 5.52
N TYR A 11 -14.24 9.10 6.76
CA TYR A 11 -15.57 8.74 7.22
C TYR A 11 -15.81 9.09 8.69
N CYS A 12 -17.05 9.44 9.02
CA CYS A 12 -17.46 9.58 10.41
C CYS A 12 -17.49 8.21 11.10
N THR A 13 -16.87 8.09 12.27
CA THR A 13 -16.79 6.83 13.02
C THR A 13 -18.12 6.39 13.64
N ASN A 14 -19.16 7.22 13.60
CA ASN A 14 -20.48 6.91 14.14
C ASN A 14 -21.55 6.74 13.04
N CYS A 15 -21.81 7.77 12.24
CA CYS A 15 -22.86 7.71 11.21
C CYS A 15 -22.38 7.20 9.85
N HIS A 16 -21.08 6.91 9.70
CA HIS A 16 -20.46 6.40 8.47
C HIS A 16 -20.63 7.30 7.23
N ARG A 17 -20.98 8.58 7.42
CA ARG A 17 -20.95 9.57 6.33
C ARG A 17 -19.53 9.70 5.80
N PHE A 18 -19.38 9.65 4.48
CA PHE A 18 -18.10 9.85 3.80
C PHE A 18 -17.83 11.32 3.49
N TYR A 19 -16.55 11.65 3.48
CA TYR A 19 -15.93 12.91 3.09
C TYR A 19 -14.82 12.59 2.10
N ASP A 20 -14.74 13.30 0.98
CA ASP A 20 -13.54 13.26 0.16
C ASP A 20 -12.40 14.03 0.84
N LEU A 21 -11.22 14.08 0.20
CA LEU A 21 -10.07 14.79 0.76
C LEU A 21 -10.34 16.30 0.93
N GLU A 22 -11.04 16.94 -0.01
CA GLU A 22 -11.26 18.38 0.04
C GLU A 22 -12.23 18.76 1.15
N ASP A 23 -13.35 18.06 1.26
CA ASP A 23 -14.33 18.26 2.32
C ASP A 23 -13.76 17.91 3.70
N PHE A 24 -12.92 16.87 3.79
CA PHE A 24 -12.23 16.53 5.03
C PHE A 24 -11.27 17.64 5.48
N LEU A 25 -10.50 18.23 4.56
CA LEU A 25 -9.55 19.31 4.87
C LEU A 25 -10.24 20.64 5.23
N ARG A 26 -11.50 20.83 4.84
CA ARG A 26 -12.30 22.00 5.22
C ARG A 26 -12.86 21.91 6.65
N LEU A 27 -12.85 20.72 7.27
CA LEU A 27 -13.29 20.57 8.66
C LEU A 27 -12.40 21.40 9.59
N SER A 28 -13.01 22.23 10.42
CA SER A 28 -12.29 23.18 11.27
C SER A 28 -11.62 22.50 12.47
N GLY A 29 -10.48 23.05 12.89
CA GLY A 29 -9.78 22.64 14.11
C GLY A 29 -8.77 21.52 13.87
N THR A 30 -8.07 21.13 14.94
CA THR A 30 -7.03 20.07 14.87
C THR A 30 -7.63 18.67 14.82
N ILE A 31 -8.85 18.50 15.35
CA ILE A 31 -9.58 17.23 15.33
C ILE A 31 -10.80 17.40 14.43
N PRO A 32 -10.91 16.65 13.33
CA PRO A 32 -12.05 16.75 12.42
C PRO A 32 -13.29 16.08 13.01
N TYR A 33 -14.38 16.84 13.10
CA TYR A 33 -15.68 16.35 13.59
C TYR A 33 -16.74 16.37 12.49
N CYS A 34 -17.64 15.40 12.55
CA CYS A 34 -18.72 15.22 11.59
C CYS A 34 -19.76 16.32 11.78
N GLU A 35 -20.01 17.10 10.74
CA GLU A 35 -21.01 18.18 10.73
C GLU A 35 -22.44 17.69 10.98
N THR A 36 -22.71 16.38 10.83
CA THR A 36 -24.05 15.79 10.99
C THR A 36 -24.31 15.26 12.39
N CYS A 37 -23.32 14.67 13.06
CA CYS A 37 -23.52 14.01 14.35
C CYS A 37 -22.50 14.36 15.43
N GLY A 38 -21.51 15.20 15.13
CA GLY A 38 -20.51 15.68 16.08
C GLY A 38 -19.42 14.66 16.46
N TYR A 39 -19.44 13.44 15.92
CA TYR A 39 -18.40 12.43 16.16
C TYR A 39 -17.17 12.62 15.26
N ILE A 40 -16.05 12.02 15.64
CA ILE A 40 -14.78 12.15 14.91
C ILE A 40 -14.91 11.61 13.47
N VAL A 41 -14.31 12.34 12.52
CA VAL A 41 -14.09 11.86 11.16
C VAL A 41 -12.68 11.31 11.07
N LYS A 42 -12.53 10.07 10.61
CA LYS A 42 -11.25 9.39 10.50
C LYS A 42 -10.91 9.19 9.01
N PRO A 43 -9.65 9.34 8.58
CA PRO A 43 -9.24 8.90 7.27
C PRO A 43 -9.51 7.42 7.04
N ASP A 44 -9.88 7.06 5.81
CA ASP A 44 -10.13 5.67 5.42
C ASP A 44 -8.83 4.92 5.16
N VAL A 45 -8.02 4.87 6.21
CA VAL A 45 -6.75 4.16 6.29
C VAL A 45 -6.84 3.09 7.38
N THR A 46 -6.10 2.00 7.19
CA THR A 46 -5.96 0.98 8.22
C THR A 46 -4.86 1.39 9.19
N LEU A 47 -5.20 1.55 10.46
CA LEU A 47 -4.26 1.80 11.55
C LEU A 47 -3.74 0.48 12.14
N TYR A 48 -2.75 0.57 13.02
CA TYR A 48 -2.34 -0.59 13.80
C TYR A 48 -3.53 -1.15 14.58
N GLU A 49 -3.56 -2.48 14.69
CA GLU A 49 -4.63 -3.24 15.35
C GLU A 49 -5.99 -3.21 14.65
N GLU A 50 -6.12 -2.52 13.51
CA GLU A 50 -7.29 -2.61 12.65
C GLU A 50 -7.13 -3.70 11.59
N SER A 51 -8.25 -4.32 11.24
CA SER A 51 -8.28 -5.30 10.15
C SER A 51 -8.13 -4.60 8.80
N LEU A 52 -7.38 -5.23 7.88
CA LEU A 52 -7.37 -4.79 6.49
C LEU A 52 -8.73 -5.05 5.83
N ASN A 53 -9.00 -4.31 4.77
CA ASN A 53 -10.06 -4.67 3.85
C ASN A 53 -9.72 -6.00 3.15
N MET A 54 -10.42 -7.07 3.52
CA MET A 54 -10.14 -8.41 3.03
C MET A 54 -10.46 -8.58 1.55
N ASP A 55 -11.41 -7.84 0.99
CA ASP A 55 -11.69 -7.89 -0.45
C ASP A 55 -10.51 -7.35 -1.26
N VAL A 56 -9.91 -6.24 -0.81
CA VAL A 56 -8.71 -5.66 -1.45
C VAL A 56 -7.51 -6.59 -1.26
N PHE A 57 -7.37 -7.21 -0.08
CA PHE A 57 -6.29 -8.15 0.19
C PHE A 57 -6.40 -9.42 -0.68
N SER A 58 -7.60 -9.99 -0.82
CA SER A 58 -7.86 -11.13 -1.70
C SER A 58 -7.60 -10.81 -3.17
N GLN A 59 -7.95 -9.61 -3.64
CA GLN A 59 -7.58 -9.15 -4.99
C GLN A 59 -6.07 -9.07 -5.18
N ALA A 60 -5.32 -8.60 -4.17
CA ALA A 60 -3.87 -8.56 -4.22
C ALA A 60 -3.26 -9.96 -4.31
N ILE A 61 -3.77 -10.93 -3.54
CA ILE A 61 -3.37 -12.34 -3.64
C ILE A 61 -3.62 -12.89 -5.04
N GLN A 62 -4.79 -12.64 -5.62
CA GLN A 62 -5.12 -13.12 -6.96
C GLN A 62 -4.22 -12.53 -8.04
N ALA A 63 -3.90 -11.23 -7.95
CA ALA A 63 -3.00 -10.58 -8.90
C ALA A 63 -1.57 -11.15 -8.78
N ILE A 64 -1.08 -11.33 -7.56
CA ILE A 64 0.28 -11.82 -7.31
C ILE A 64 0.43 -13.30 -7.72
N SER A 65 -0.54 -14.14 -7.39
CA SER A 65 -0.50 -15.58 -7.75
C SER A 65 -0.52 -15.86 -9.24
N ARG A 66 -0.99 -14.91 -10.05
CA ARG A 66 -1.06 -15.01 -11.52
C ARG A 66 0.11 -14.30 -12.23
N ALA A 67 0.98 -13.62 -11.50
CA ALA A 67 2.06 -12.87 -12.10
C ALA A 67 3.21 -13.80 -12.51
N ASP A 68 3.83 -13.55 -13.66
CA ASP A 68 5.08 -14.22 -14.08
C ASP A 68 6.32 -13.59 -13.44
N LEU A 69 6.24 -12.30 -13.12
CA LEU A 69 7.28 -11.48 -12.51
C LEU A 69 6.68 -10.65 -11.37
N LEU A 70 7.31 -10.68 -10.19
CA LEU A 70 6.97 -9.82 -9.07
C LEU A 70 8.13 -8.87 -8.77
N ILE A 71 7.87 -7.56 -8.86
CA ILE A 71 8.80 -6.52 -8.44
C ILE A 71 8.31 -5.94 -7.11
N ILE A 72 9.11 -6.07 -6.07
CA ILE A 72 8.86 -5.44 -4.77
C ILE A 72 9.89 -4.33 -4.59
N GLY A 73 9.46 -3.13 -4.22
CA GLY A 73 10.42 -2.10 -3.88
C GLY A 73 9.90 -1.06 -2.91
N GLY A 74 10.84 -0.38 -2.25
CA GLY A 74 10.54 0.70 -1.30
C GLY A 74 9.87 0.22 0.01
N THR A 75 10.02 -1.05 0.39
CA THR A 75 9.48 -1.62 1.63
C THR A 75 10.50 -2.51 2.32
N SER A 76 10.42 -2.59 3.65
CA SER A 76 11.22 -3.50 4.47
C SER A 76 10.64 -4.92 4.57
N LEU A 77 9.39 -5.11 4.14
CA LEU A 77 8.64 -6.38 4.25
C LEU A 77 8.50 -6.90 5.69
N VAL A 78 8.23 -6.02 6.65
CA VAL A 78 8.07 -6.39 8.08
C VAL A 78 6.66 -6.16 8.63
N VAL A 79 5.79 -5.49 7.89
CA VAL A 79 4.43 -5.14 8.35
C VAL A 79 3.44 -6.21 7.88
N TYR A 80 2.87 -6.92 8.85
CA TYR A 80 1.89 -7.97 8.59
C TYR A 80 0.45 -7.44 8.60
N PRO A 81 -0.44 -8.04 7.81
CA PRO A 81 -0.24 -9.21 6.94
C PRO A 81 0.28 -8.87 5.53
N ALA A 82 0.49 -7.60 5.17
CA ALA A 82 0.92 -7.19 3.83
C ALA A 82 2.26 -7.85 3.39
N ALA A 83 3.20 -8.01 4.31
CA ALA A 83 4.47 -8.70 4.06
C ALA A 83 4.29 -10.15 3.58
N ASN A 84 3.19 -10.84 3.94
CA ASN A 84 2.93 -12.21 3.49
C ASN A 84 2.55 -12.33 2.03
N LEU A 85 2.23 -11.22 1.35
CA LEU A 85 1.78 -11.26 -0.04
C LEU A 85 2.82 -11.91 -0.98
N VAL A 86 4.11 -11.76 -0.70
CA VAL A 86 5.18 -12.40 -1.48
C VAL A 86 5.07 -13.92 -1.50
N HIS A 87 4.53 -14.55 -0.44
CA HIS A 87 4.40 -16.01 -0.36
C HIS A 87 3.30 -16.58 -1.27
N TYR A 88 2.43 -15.73 -1.82
CA TYR A 88 1.44 -16.15 -2.82
C TYR A 88 1.98 -16.07 -4.25
N PHE A 89 3.18 -15.54 -4.46
CA PHE A 89 3.80 -15.48 -5.77
C PHE A 89 4.23 -16.88 -6.22
N GLN A 90 3.82 -17.28 -7.42
CA GLN A 90 4.13 -18.57 -8.03
C GLN A 90 4.81 -18.43 -9.40
N GLY A 91 5.16 -17.19 -9.78
CA GLY A 91 5.82 -16.89 -11.05
C GLY A 91 7.29 -17.28 -11.06
N ARG A 92 7.99 -16.80 -12.10
CA ARG A 92 9.35 -17.23 -12.41
C ARG A 92 10.42 -16.35 -11.81
N GLN A 93 10.14 -15.05 -11.63
CA GLN A 93 11.14 -14.07 -11.25
C GLN A 93 10.65 -13.15 -10.15
N LEU A 94 11.42 -13.05 -9.07
CA LEU A 94 11.25 -12.12 -7.97
C LEU A 94 12.38 -11.09 -7.98
N VAL A 95 12.01 -9.81 -8.12
CA VAL A 95 12.96 -8.69 -8.12
C VAL A 95 12.71 -7.80 -6.91
N LEU A 96 13.77 -7.49 -6.17
CA LEU A 96 13.73 -6.57 -5.03
C LEU A 96 14.51 -5.29 -5.34
N ILE A 97 13.88 -4.14 -5.12
CA ILE A 97 14.48 -2.82 -5.30
C ILE A 97 14.36 -2.01 -4.01
N ASN A 98 15.43 -1.97 -3.21
CA ASN A 98 15.40 -1.25 -1.94
C ASN A 98 16.76 -0.69 -1.54
N LYS A 99 16.78 0.38 -0.74
CA LYS A 99 18.03 0.96 -0.24
C LYS A 99 18.76 0.02 0.73
N SER A 100 18.00 -0.60 1.61
CA SER A 100 18.49 -1.48 2.67
C SER A 100 18.12 -2.93 2.38
N ASN A 101 18.71 -3.86 3.14
CA ASN A 101 18.34 -5.27 3.07
C ASN A 101 16.91 -5.49 3.53
N THR A 102 16.24 -6.45 2.90
CA THR A 102 14.92 -6.95 3.30
C THR A 102 15.04 -8.40 3.74
N VAL A 103 14.02 -8.89 4.43
CA VAL A 103 13.96 -10.31 4.84
C VAL A 103 13.88 -11.28 3.66
N GLN A 104 13.55 -10.79 2.46
CA GLN A 104 13.41 -11.61 1.24
C GLN A 104 14.62 -11.56 0.30
N ASP A 105 15.71 -10.86 0.67
CA ASP A 105 16.88 -10.69 -0.19
C ASP A 105 17.46 -12.03 -0.69
N ASN A 106 17.49 -13.05 0.17
CA ASN A 106 18.05 -14.37 -0.18
C ASN A 106 17.12 -15.22 -1.07
N GLN A 107 15.85 -14.85 -1.20
CA GLN A 107 14.86 -15.59 -1.99
C GLN A 107 14.59 -14.93 -3.35
N ALA A 108 15.16 -13.74 -3.60
CA ALA A 108 14.97 -13.00 -4.84
C ALA A 108 15.99 -13.39 -5.91
N ASP A 109 15.53 -13.46 -7.16
CA ASP A 109 16.39 -13.71 -8.33
C ASP A 109 17.29 -12.50 -8.64
N LEU A 110 16.82 -11.30 -8.32
CA LEU A 110 17.57 -10.06 -8.50
C LEU A 110 17.31 -9.08 -7.36
N VAL A 111 18.39 -8.61 -6.74
CA VAL A 111 18.36 -7.56 -5.71
C VAL A 111 19.10 -6.34 -6.21
N ILE A 112 18.40 -5.21 -6.32
CA ILE A 112 18.96 -3.91 -6.71
C ILE A 112 18.96 -2.99 -5.50
N LYS A 113 20.16 -2.59 -5.07
CA LYS A 113 20.34 -1.64 -3.97
C LYS A 113 20.28 -0.21 -4.49
N GLY A 114 19.24 0.54 -4.09
CA GLY A 114 19.07 1.92 -4.52
C GLY A 114 17.69 2.52 -4.24
N LYS A 115 17.51 3.78 -4.62
CA LYS A 115 16.18 4.40 -4.58
C LYS A 115 15.32 3.84 -5.72
N ILE A 116 14.16 3.31 -5.40
CA ILE A 116 13.26 2.70 -6.41
C ILE A 116 12.97 3.63 -7.60
N GLY A 117 12.71 4.91 -7.33
CA GLY A 117 12.44 5.90 -8.39
C GLY A 117 13.63 6.13 -9.32
N GLU A 118 14.86 6.16 -8.80
CA GLU A 118 16.07 6.34 -9.61
C GLU A 118 16.38 5.09 -10.45
N VAL A 119 16.17 3.90 -9.89
CA VAL A 119 16.35 2.62 -10.58
C VAL A 119 15.35 2.50 -11.72
N LEU A 120 14.06 2.68 -11.45
CA LEU A 120 13.01 2.56 -12.46
C LEU A 120 13.12 3.64 -13.54
N SER A 121 13.57 4.85 -13.20
CA SER A 121 13.83 5.91 -14.20
C SER A 121 14.92 5.52 -15.20
N LYS A 122 15.93 4.75 -14.78
CA LYS A 122 16.97 4.25 -15.69
C LYS A 122 16.42 3.14 -16.60
N VAL A 123 15.60 2.24 -16.05
CA VAL A 123 14.95 1.17 -16.83
C VAL A 123 14.02 1.76 -17.88
N TRP A 124 13.20 2.74 -17.49
CA TRP A 124 12.28 3.44 -18.38
C TRP A 124 12.98 3.98 -19.63
N LYS A 125 14.12 4.65 -19.46
CA LYS A 125 14.93 5.18 -20.56
C LYS A 125 15.50 4.12 -21.51
N LEU A 126 15.62 2.87 -21.06
CA LEU A 126 16.12 1.76 -21.88
C LEU A 126 15.00 1.10 -22.68
N THR A 127 13.76 1.14 -22.17
CA THR A 127 12.59 0.50 -22.78
C THR A 127 11.79 1.42 -23.70
N ASP A 128 11.90 2.75 -23.53
CA ASP A 128 11.25 3.77 -24.37
C ASP A 128 12.05 4.12 -25.66
N ASN A 129 12.72 3.12 -26.26
CA ASN A 129 13.32 3.27 -27.60
C ASN A 129 12.34 2.84 -28.69
#